data_AF-A0A3M8FS38-F1
#
_entry.id   AF-A0A3M8FS38-F1
#
_cell.length_a   1.000
_cell.length_b   1.000
_cell.length_c   1.000
_cell.angle_alpha   90.00
_cell.angle_beta   90.00
_cell.angle_gamma   90.00
#
_symmetry.space_group_name_H-M   'P 1'
#
loop_
_entity.id
_entity.type
_entity.pdbx_description
1 polymer ?
#
loop_
_entity_poly.entity_id
_entity_poly.type
_entity_poly.pdbx_seq_one_letter_code
_entity_poly.pdbx_strand_id
1 'polypeptide(L)'
;MTNRRPVLLTACLGLMSALLVGCQSSKDAHSYESTPYQPLTVTIVDSTTGESLWAMDVPVNQKLKIRFYDDRTTDDATGNRQAMMRWDLMEPSKNSGSLNNEIAVPLAHSRRIDVTLRDVPEFATSGGYVAPRTPSDAPPTSGDLLPSEMDPQGERRDNPPSLDPIDIESDGG
;
A
#
# COMPACT_ATOMS: atom_id res chain seq x y z
N MET A 1 60.26 -52.08 24.40
CA MET A 1 58.95 -52.63 24.00
C MET A 1 57.91 -51.53 24.10
N THR A 2 57.23 -51.26 22.97
CA THR A 2 55.86 -50.70 22.80
C THR A 2 55.49 -49.34 23.44
N ASN A 3 55.29 -48.26 22.65
CA ASN A 3 54.09 -47.90 21.83
C ASN A 3 52.91 -47.43 22.72
N ARG A 4 52.10 -46.38 22.47
CA ARG A 4 51.75 -45.53 21.32
C ARG A 4 50.88 -44.35 21.85
N ARG A 5 50.81 -43.23 21.12
CA ARG A 5 49.78 -42.17 21.28
C ARG A 5 48.47 -42.56 20.56
N PRO A 6 47.30 -42.08 21.03
CA PRO A 6 46.16 -41.68 20.18
C PRO A 6 45.86 -40.18 20.40
N VAL A 7 45.90 -39.28 19.40
CA VAL A 7 44.95 -38.98 18.31
C VAL A 7 43.55 -38.51 18.75
N LEU A 8 43.35 -37.19 18.56
CA LEU A 8 42.17 -36.36 18.27
C LEU A 8 40.76 -36.99 18.08
N LEU A 9 39.76 -36.33 18.68
CA LEU A 9 38.36 -36.13 18.24
C LEU A 9 37.88 -34.80 18.90
N THR A 10 37.67 -33.67 18.19
CA THR A 10 36.50 -33.27 17.36
C THR A 10 35.18 -33.39 18.14
N ALA A 11 34.24 -32.44 18.28
CA ALA A 11 34.07 -31.02 17.98
C ALA A 11 32.69 -30.59 18.60
N CYS A 12 32.44 -29.29 18.70
CA CYS A 12 31.15 -28.59 18.67
C CYS A 12 29.99 -29.06 19.58
N LEU A 13 29.52 -28.18 20.48
CA LEU A 13 28.15 -27.62 20.55
C LEU A 13 27.89 -27.05 21.96
N GLY A 14 27.44 -25.79 22.03
CA GLY A 14 26.92 -25.21 23.28
C GLY A 14 27.21 -23.73 23.49
N LEU A 15 27.40 -22.94 22.43
CA LEU A 15 27.56 -21.48 22.53
C LEU A 15 26.41 -20.81 21.78
N MET A 16 25.19 -20.89 22.34
CA MET A 16 23.96 -20.32 21.77
C MET A 16 22.92 -20.04 22.88
N SER A 17 23.31 -19.32 23.94
CA SER A 17 22.34 -18.91 24.99
C SER A 17 22.42 -17.42 25.35
N ALA A 18 23.03 -16.59 24.51
CA ALA A 18 23.00 -15.14 24.68
C ALA A 18 22.43 -14.55 23.40
N LEU A 19 21.19 -14.04 23.45
CA LEU A 19 20.64 -12.96 22.60
C LEU A 19 19.12 -12.72 22.80
N LEU A 20 18.47 -13.27 23.82
CA LEU A 20 17.11 -12.82 24.21
C LEU A 20 17.18 -11.66 25.22
N VAL A 21 17.94 -10.61 24.90
CA VAL A 21 17.79 -9.30 25.57
C VAL A 21 16.81 -8.49 24.75
N GLY A 22 15.54 -8.87 24.86
CA GLY A 22 14.43 -8.22 24.18
C GLY A 22 13.47 -7.56 25.17
N CYS A 23 13.98 -6.77 26.12
CA CYS A 23 13.13 -5.81 26.84
C CYS A 23 12.83 -4.63 25.88
N GLN A 24 12.23 -4.94 24.73
CA GLN A 24 11.85 -3.94 23.75
C GLN A 24 10.51 -3.39 24.19
N SER A 25 10.56 -2.22 24.84
CA SER A 25 9.41 -1.32 24.92
C SER A 25 8.75 -1.29 23.54
N SER A 26 7.52 -1.80 23.45
CA SER A 26 6.74 -1.84 22.21
C SER A 26 6.41 -0.41 21.80
N LYS A 27 7.34 0.24 21.09
CA LYS A 27 7.09 1.51 20.43
C LYS A 27 6.31 1.19 19.16
N ASP A 28 5.23 1.91 18.91
CA ASP A 28 4.48 1.81 17.66
C ASP A 28 5.29 2.45 16.52
N ALA A 29 6.29 1.73 16.04
CA ALA A 29 7.27 2.17 15.06
C ALA A 29 7.47 1.09 14.00
N HIS A 30 7.44 1.52 12.74
CA HIS A 30 7.49 0.66 11.56
C HIS A 30 8.57 1.13 10.60
N SER A 31 9.10 0.22 9.79
CA SER A 31 10.12 0.54 8.79
C SER A 31 9.90 -0.28 7.53
N TYR A 32 9.93 0.39 6.38
CA TYR A 32 9.66 -0.18 5.07
C TYR A 32 10.81 0.15 4.13
N GLU A 33 11.54 -0.86 3.70
CA GLU A 33 12.67 -0.71 2.78
C GLU A 33 12.25 -1.04 1.36
N SER A 34 12.59 -0.16 0.43
CA SER A 34 12.26 -0.30 -1.00
C SER A 34 13.53 -0.70 -1.76
N THR A 35 13.47 -1.83 -2.47
CA THR A 35 14.59 -2.33 -3.29
C THR A 35 14.19 -2.34 -4.77
N PRO A 36 15.14 -2.44 -5.72
CA PRO A 36 14.80 -2.44 -7.15
C PRO A 36 13.80 -3.52 -7.57
N TYR A 37 13.83 -4.67 -6.89
CA TYR A 37 12.94 -5.80 -7.13
C TYR A 37 11.78 -5.88 -6.12
N GLN A 38 11.72 -4.92 -5.21
CA GLN A 38 10.63 -4.78 -4.25
C GLN A 38 10.33 -3.29 -3.98
N PRO A 39 9.88 -2.53 -4.99
CA PRO A 39 9.50 -1.15 -4.81
C PRO A 39 8.17 -1.06 -4.07
N LEU A 40 8.13 -0.27 -2.99
CA LEU A 40 6.98 -0.21 -2.10
C LEU A 40 6.27 1.14 -2.18
N THR A 41 4.94 1.10 -2.05
CA THR A 41 4.10 2.25 -1.67
C THR A 41 3.47 1.94 -0.32
N VAL A 42 3.52 2.89 0.60
CA VAL A 42 2.95 2.78 1.94
C VAL A 42 1.81 3.78 2.09
N THR A 43 0.65 3.31 2.52
CA THR A 43 -0.57 4.10 2.69
C THR A 43 -1.11 3.94 4.11
N ILE A 44 -1.54 5.05 4.70
CA ILE A 44 -2.26 5.08 5.98
C ILE A 44 -3.74 5.25 5.68
N VAL A 45 -4.55 4.34 6.21
CA VAL A 45 -5.99 4.28 6.00
C VAL A 45 -6.70 4.37 7.34
N ASP A 46 -7.74 5.20 7.42
CA ASP A 46 -8.70 5.16 8.52
C ASP A 46 -9.54 3.88 8.36
N SER A 47 -9.45 2.96 9.32
CA SER A 47 -10.15 1.67 9.21
C SER A 47 -11.67 1.78 9.46
N THR A 48 -12.13 2.90 10.02
CA THR A 48 -13.54 3.16 10.30
C THR A 48 -14.28 3.70 9.09
N THR A 49 -13.62 4.56 8.29
CA THR A 49 -14.19 5.15 7.07
C THR A 49 -13.69 4.49 5.78
N GLY A 50 -12.54 3.82 5.83
CA GLY A 50 -11.84 3.32 4.64
C GLY A 50 -11.05 4.41 3.89
N GLU A 51 -11.03 5.64 4.39
CA GLU A 51 -10.37 6.78 3.74
C GLU A 51 -8.86 6.66 3.84
N SER A 52 -8.17 6.89 2.72
CA SER A 52 -6.71 7.00 2.71
C SER A 52 -6.31 8.40 3.15
N LEU A 53 -5.50 8.51 4.20
CA LEU A 53 -5.12 9.78 4.80
C LEU A 53 -3.78 10.29 4.28
N TRP A 54 -2.91 9.36 3.90
CA TRP A 54 -1.54 9.63 3.53
C TRP A 54 -1.00 8.46 2.72
N ALA A 55 -0.28 8.74 1.63
CA ALA A 55 0.44 7.72 0.88
C ALA A 55 1.80 8.24 0.40
N MET A 56 2.81 7.38 0.42
CA MET A 56 4.14 7.67 -0.10
C MET A 56 4.70 6.47 -0.87
N ASP A 57 5.21 6.77 -2.06
CA ASP A 57 6.09 5.85 -2.80
C ASP A 57 7.48 5.91 -2.16
N VAL A 58 7.93 4.79 -1.60
CA VAL A 58 9.25 4.72 -0.96
C VAL A 58 10.30 4.61 -2.07
N PRO A 59 11.22 5.59 -2.21
CA PRO A 59 12.21 5.54 -3.27
C PRO A 59 13.09 4.30 -3.14
N VAL A 60 13.47 3.73 -4.28
CA VAL A 60 14.37 2.57 -4.33
C VAL A 60 15.70 2.89 -3.64
N ASN A 61 16.20 1.92 -2.87
CA ASN A 61 17.36 2.02 -1.99
C ASN A 61 17.18 3.03 -0.85
N GLN A 62 15.94 3.33 -0.47
CA GLN A 62 15.62 4.08 0.74
C GLN A 62 14.69 3.27 1.64
N LYS A 63 14.69 3.65 2.92
CA LYS A 63 13.83 3.08 3.95
C LYS A 63 12.95 4.17 4.54
N LEU A 64 11.65 4.00 4.44
CA LEU A 64 10.66 4.82 5.13
C LEU A 64 10.55 4.35 6.57
N LYS A 65 10.74 5.28 7.52
CA LYS A 65 10.51 5.02 8.93
C LYS A 65 9.28 5.79 9.39
N ILE A 66 8.35 5.10 10.04
CA ILE A 66 7.12 5.66 10.60
C ILE A 66 7.10 5.41 12.10
N ARG A 67 6.60 6.35 12.88
CA ARG A 67 6.29 6.15 14.29
C ARG A 67 5.01 6.89 14.68
N PHE A 68 4.18 6.22 15.46
CA PHE A 68 2.96 6.79 16.01
C PHE A 68 3.15 7.18 17.47
N TYR A 69 2.49 8.28 17.84
CA TYR A 69 2.46 8.84 19.17
C TYR A 69 1.00 9.09 19.55
N ASP A 70 0.49 8.34 20.52
CA ASP A 70 -0.90 8.50 21.02
C ASP A 70 -1.02 9.62 22.08
N ASP A 71 0.03 10.45 22.23
CA ASP A 71 0.21 11.41 23.32
C ASP A 71 -0.27 12.84 23.02
N ARG A 72 -1.05 13.06 21.96
CA ARG A 72 -1.94 14.23 21.90
C ARG A 72 -2.99 14.07 23.00
N THR A 73 -2.76 14.77 24.10
CA THR A 73 -3.80 15.20 25.04
C THR A 73 -4.74 16.11 24.26
N THR A 74 -5.98 15.67 24.14
CA THR A 74 -7.10 16.37 23.53
C THR A 74 -7.28 17.77 24.14
N ASP A 75 -7.21 18.82 23.34
CA ASP A 75 -7.69 20.17 23.70
C ASP A 75 -8.90 20.60 22.85
N ASP A 76 -9.53 19.68 22.10
CA ASP A 76 -10.88 19.89 21.61
C ASP A 76 -11.88 19.29 22.60
N ALA A 77 -12.79 20.14 23.09
CA ALA A 77 -13.86 19.79 24.04
C ALA A 77 -14.79 18.66 23.55
N THR A 78 -14.61 18.20 22.31
CA THR A 78 -15.37 17.16 21.60
C THR A 78 -14.86 15.74 21.88
N GLY A 79 -13.66 15.57 22.44
CA GLY A 79 -13.14 14.24 22.82
C GLY A 79 -12.64 13.38 21.65
N ASN A 80 -12.41 13.96 20.46
CA ASN A 80 -11.93 13.21 19.30
C ASN A 80 -10.40 13.05 19.37
N ARG A 81 -9.95 12.04 20.10
CA ARG A 81 -8.51 11.82 20.31
C ARG A 81 -7.86 11.31 19.02
N GLN A 82 -6.91 12.08 18.50
CA GLN A 82 -6.08 11.70 17.35
C GLN A 82 -4.66 11.34 17.83
N ALA A 83 -4.00 10.46 17.10
CA ALA A 83 -2.57 10.21 17.27
C ALA A 83 -1.76 11.09 16.30
N MET A 84 -0.49 11.29 16.61
CA MET A 84 0.46 11.92 15.71
C MET A 84 1.32 10.85 15.03
N MET A 85 1.28 10.78 13.71
CA MET A 85 2.24 10.00 12.94
C MET A 85 3.42 10.89 12.57
N ARG A 86 4.64 10.41 12.80
CA ARG A 86 5.87 11.03 12.29
C ARG A 86 6.57 10.10 11.32
N TRP A 87 7.19 10.66 10.29
CA TRP A 87 7.94 9.88 9.31
C TRP A 87 9.15 10.61 8.75
N ASP A 88 10.07 9.82 8.20
CA ASP A 88 11.17 10.30 7.36
C ASP A 88 11.71 9.19 6.47
N LEU A 89 12.40 9.60 5.42
CA LEU A 89 13.20 8.70 4.59
C LEU A 89 14.61 8.60 5.16
N MET A 90 15.15 7.39 5.18
CA MET A 90 16.46 7.09 5.71
C MET A 90 17.24 6.19 4.76
N GLU A 91 18.56 6.21 4.89
CA GLU A 91 19.42 5.18 4.31
C GLU A 91 19.02 3.79 4.83
N PRO A 92 19.06 2.73 3.99
CA PRO A 92 18.66 1.38 4.38
C PRO A 92 19.38 0.84 5.63
N SER A 93 20.66 1.15 5.79
CA SER A 93 21.49 0.73 6.92
C SER A 93 21.19 1.47 8.23
N LYS A 94 20.50 2.63 8.17
CA LYS A 94 20.29 3.51 9.32
C LYS A 94 19.07 3.09 10.12
N ASN A 95 19.25 2.79 11.42
CA ASN A 95 18.16 2.33 12.29
C ASN A 95 17.58 3.42 13.21
N SER A 96 18.26 4.56 13.34
CA SER A 96 17.86 5.68 14.20
C SER A 96 18.01 7.02 13.49
N GLY A 97 17.12 7.96 13.77
CA GLY A 97 17.13 9.31 13.21
C GLY A 97 15.95 10.10 13.71
N SER A 98 15.99 11.42 13.54
CA SER A 98 14.84 12.29 13.73
C SER A 98 13.80 12.01 12.65
N LEU A 99 12.52 12.12 13.00
CA LEU A 99 11.41 12.04 12.07
C LEU A 99 10.84 13.44 11.90
N ASN A 100 11.17 14.10 10.80
CA ASN A 100 10.95 15.54 10.64
C ASN A 100 9.59 15.90 10.06
N ASN A 101 8.85 14.91 9.54
CA ASN A 101 7.51 15.12 9.01
C ASN A 101 6.48 14.58 9.98
N GLU A 102 5.32 15.23 10.07
CA GLU A 102 4.24 14.82 10.96
C GLU A 102 2.84 15.10 10.41
N ILE A 103 1.87 14.26 10.77
CA ILE A 103 0.46 14.36 10.37
C ILE A 103 -0.42 13.72 11.44
N ALA A 104 -1.59 14.32 11.67
CA ALA A 104 -2.60 13.72 12.54
C ALA A 104 -3.21 12.50 11.86
N VAL A 105 -3.39 11.42 12.63
CA VAL A 105 -4.01 10.17 12.18
C VAL A 105 -4.95 9.63 13.26
N PRO A 106 -5.89 8.73 12.92
CA PRO A 106 -6.68 8.02 13.92
C PRO A 106 -5.80 7.23 14.91
N LEU A 107 -6.40 6.88 16.05
CA LEU A 107 -5.75 6.03 17.05
C LEU A 107 -5.41 4.64 16.52
N ALA A 108 -4.58 3.89 17.25
CA ALA A 108 -4.03 2.60 16.82
C ALA A 108 -5.09 1.58 16.38
N HIS A 109 -6.25 1.59 17.04
CA HIS A 109 -7.36 0.68 16.75
C HIS A 109 -8.23 1.13 15.56
N SER A 110 -8.05 2.36 15.07
CA SER A 110 -8.83 2.97 14.00
C SER A 110 -7.97 3.33 12.78
N ARG A 111 -6.75 2.81 12.70
CA ARG A 111 -5.84 3.00 11.56
C ARG A 111 -5.32 1.67 11.04
N ARG A 112 -5.08 1.60 9.73
CA ARG A 112 -4.42 0.48 9.05
C ARG A 112 -3.28 1.02 8.19
N ILE A 113 -2.19 0.25 8.11
CA ILE A 113 -1.09 0.53 7.19
C ILE A 113 -1.17 -0.47 6.05
N ASP A 114 -1.43 0.03 4.85
CA ASP A 114 -1.46 -0.76 3.63
C ASP A 114 -0.14 -0.60 2.89
N VAL A 115 0.48 -1.72 2.52
CA VAL A 115 1.74 -1.74 1.78
C VAL A 115 1.51 -2.46 0.46
N THR A 116 1.75 -1.75 -0.64
CA THR A 116 1.58 -2.29 -1.99
C THR A 116 2.91 -2.38 -2.71
N LEU A 117 3.10 -3.46 -3.48
CA LEU A 117 4.25 -3.65 -4.35
C LEU A 117 4.00 -2.94 -5.69
N ARG A 118 4.95 -2.14 -6.16
CA ARG A 118 4.91 -1.48 -7.47
C ARG A 118 5.55 -2.40 -8.55
N ASP A 119 5.43 -2.01 -9.81
CA ASP A 119 6.01 -2.76 -10.92
C ASP A 119 7.54 -2.89 -10.82
N VAL A 120 8.06 -4.06 -11.22
CA VAL A 120 9.48 -4.41 -11.11
C VAL A 120 10.13 -4.68 -12.47
N PRO A 121 11.42 -4.36 -12.66
CA PRO A 121 12.31 -3.67 -11.73
C PRO A 121 12.16 -2.14 -11.79
N GLU A 122 12.27 -1.49 -10.63
CA GLU A 122 12.36 -0.04 -10.54
C GLU A 122 13.79 0.38 -10.22
N PHE A 123 14.32 1.36 -10.93
CA PHE A 123 15.65 1.90 -10.66
C PHE A 123 15.55 3.24 -9.94
N ALA A 124 16.50 3.50 -9.05
CA ALA A 124 16.55 4.76 -8.32
C ALA A 124 16.61 5.93 -9.32
N THR A 125 15.55 6.74 -9.35
CA THR A 125 15.60 8.02 -10.04
C THR A 125 16.43 8.98 -9.20
N SER A 126 17.50 9.50 -9.80
CA SER A 126 18.32 10.53 -9.18
C SER A 126 17.48 11.80 -8.95
N GLY A 127 16.97 11.98 -7.73
CA GLY A 127 16.70 13.31 -7.19
C GLY A 127 15.27 13.79 -7.04
N GLY A 128 14.27 12.92 -6.81
CA GLY A 128 12.91 13.38 -6.49
C GLY A 128 12.40 12.86 -5.15
N TYR A 129 12.35 13.71 -4.12
CA TYR A 129 11.39 13.50 -3.02
C TYR A 129 9.99 13.66 -3.61
N VAL A 130 9.24 12.57 -3.73
CA VAL A 130 7.81 12.65 -4.03
C VAL A 130 7.11 12.93 -2.71
N ALA A 131 6.58 14.14 -2.56
CA ALA A 131 5.82 14.50 -1.38
C ALA A 131 4.68 13.50 -1.19
N PRO A 132 4.39 13.08 0.06
CA PRO A 132 3.24 12.27 0.32
C PRO A 132 1.99 12.95 -0.22
N ARG A 133 1.19 12.18 -0.94
CA ARG A 133 -0.12 12.64 -1.38
C ARG A 133 -1.10 12.39 -0.24
N THR A 134 -1.82 13.43 0.16
CA THR A 134 -3.15 13.23 0.72
C THR A 134 -4.01 12.85 -0.48
N PRO A 135 -4.58 11.65 -0.58
CA PRO A 135 -5.48 11.30 -1.67
C PRO A 135 -6.82 12.01 -1.42
N SER A 136 -6.81 13.34 -1.58
CA SER A 136 -8.01 14.17 -1.64
C SER A 136 -8.63 14.17 -3.03
N ASP A 137 -7.99 13.52 -4.00
CA ASP A 137 -8.58 13.22 -5.30
C ASP A 137 -8.69 11.71 -5.45
N ALA A 138 -9.85 11.27 -5.94
CA ALA A 138 -10.10 9.93 -6.42
C ALA A 138 -8.89 9.42 -7.23
N PRO A 139 -8.61 8.09 -7.24
CA PRO A 139 -7.54 7.53 -8.06
C PRO A 139 -7.62 8.14 -9.47
N PRO A 140 -6.49 8.48 -10.13
CA PRO A 140 -6.56 8.85 -11.52
C PRO A 140 -7.26 7.69 -12.22
N THR A 141 -8.43 7.97 -12.78
CA THR A 141 -9.16 7.05 -13.62
C THR A 141 -8.21 6.64 -14.74
N SER A 142 -7.50 5.53 -14.54
CA SER A 142 -6.88 4.76 -15.62
C SER A 142 -8.06 4.20 -16.40
N GLY A 143 -8.57 5.01 -17.32
CA GLY A 143 -9.82 4.71 -18.00
C GLY A 143 -10.35 5.78 -18.95
N ASP A 144 -9.53 6.75 -19.39
CA ASP A 144 -9.78 7.48 -20.65
C ASP A 144 -9.06 6.81 -21.83
N LEU A 145 -9.01 5.48 -21.81
CA LEU A 145 -9.03 4.70 -23.05
C LEU A 145 -10.43 4.13 -23.18
N LEU A 146 -11.37 4.96 -23.61
CA LEU A 146 -12.54 4.49 -24.34
C LEU A 146 -12.02 3.70 -25.55
N PRO A 147 -12.23 2.37 -25.68
CA PRO A 147 -12.37 1.81 -27.00
C PRO A 147 -13.64 2.42 -27.58
N SER A 148 -13.49 3.12 -28.70
CA SER A 148 -14.60 3.60 -29.51
C SER A 148 -15.71 2.55 -29.62
N GLU A 149 -16.95 3.00 -29.38
CA GLU A 149 -18.19 2.44 -29.91
C GLU A 149 -18.14 0.95 -30.30
N MET A 150 -18.42 0.08 -29.33
CA MET A 150 -18.96 -1.24 -29.66
C MET A 150 -20.46 -1.07 -29.95
N ASP A 151 -20.75 -0.87 -31.23
CA ASP A 151 -22.06 -0.82 -31.85
C ASP A 151 -22.92 -2.03 -31.44
N PRO A 152 -24.07 -1.87 -30.75
CA PRO A 152 -24.97 -2.98 -30.48
C PRO A 152 -25.95 -3.10 -31.65
N GLN A 153 -25.47 -3.55 -32.80
CA GLN A 153 -26.31 -4.00 -33.91
C GLN A 153 -26.11 -5.49 -34.12
N GLY A 154 -27.03 -6.27 -33.56
CA GLY A 154 -27.17 -7.69 -33.89
C GLY A 154 -27.73 -8.49 -32.73
N GLU A 155 -29.06 -8.54 -32.60
CA GLU A 155 -29.82 -9.80 -32.66
C GLU A 155 -31.25 -9.59 -32.13
N ARG A 156 -32.23 -9.85 -33.02
CA ARG A 156 -33.66 -10.14 -32.77
C ARG A 156 -34.56 -9.03 -32.20
N ARG A 157 -35.43 -8.53 -33.07
CA ARG A 157 -36.86 -8.93 -33.06
C ARG A 157 -37.45 -8.76 -34.46
N ASP A 158 -38.01 -9.88 -34.93
CA ASP A 158 -38.78 -10.02 -36.14
C ASP A 158 -39.90 -8.97 -36.21
N ASN A 159 -39.84 -8.07 -37.19
CA ASN A 159 -40.99 -7.27 -37.57
C ASN A 159 -41.50 -7.86 -38.89
N PRO A 160 -42.71 -8.44 -38.96
CA PRO A 160 -43.26 -8.89 -40.24
C PRO A 160 -43.46 -7.69 -41.16
N PRO A 161 -43.34 -7.85 -42.48
CA PRO A 161 -43.63 -6.77 -43.42
C PRO A 161 -45.10 -6.33 -43.24
N SER A 162 -45.30 -5.02 -43.13
CA SER A 162 -46.63 -4.40 -43.22
C SER A 162 -47.23 -4.78 -44.58
N LEU A 163 -48.32 -5.56 -44.57
CA LEU A 163 -49.10 -5.80 -45.76
C LEU A 163 -49.80 -4.48 -46.12
N ASP A 164 -49.56 -3.98 -47.33
CA ASP A 164 -50.33 -2.86 -47.87
C ASP A 164 -51.82 -3.26 -47.95
N PRO A 165 -52.76 -2.36 -47.64
CA PRO A 165 -54.18 -2.61 -47.88
C PRO A 165 -54.41 -2.87 -49.37
N ILE A 166 -55.04 -4.00 -49.67
CA ILE A 166 -55.51 -4.32 -51.02
C ILE A 166 -56.74 -3.45 -51.28
N ASP A 167 -56.66 -2.53 -52.24
CA ASP A 167 -57.82 -1.80 -52.75
C ASP A 167 -58.80 -2.80 -53.39
N ILE A 168 -59.93 -3.05 -52.74
CA ILE A 168 -61.06 -3.75 -53.37
C ILE A 168 -61.98 -2.67 -53.93
N GLU A 169 -61.83 -2.39 -55.24
CA GLU A 169 -62.86 -1.76 -56.05
C GLU A 169 -64.15 -2.58 -55.93
N SER A 170 -65.15 -2.01 -55.27
CA SER A 170 -66.49 -2.57 -55.18
C SER A 170 -67.30 -2.13 -56.40
N ASP A 171 -67.22 -2.93 -57.46
CA ASP A 171 -68.15 -2.86 -58.59
C ASP A 171 -69.36 -3.80 -58.34
N GLY A 172 -70.57 -3.28 -58.56
CA GLY A 172 -71.77 -4.10 -58.78
C GLY A 172 -72.81 -4.18 -57.65
N GLY A 173 -73.87 -3.39 -57.80
CA GLY A 173 -75.16 -3.49 -57.08
C GLY A 173 -76.14 -2.42 -57.49
#